data_AF-A0A374JLS7-F1
#
_entry.id   AF-A0A374JLS7-F1
#
_cell.length_a   1.000
_cell.length_b   1.000
_cell.length_c   1.000
_cell.angle_alpha   90.00
_cell.angle_beta   90.00
_cell.angle_gamma   90.00
#
_symmetry.space_group_name_H-M   'P 1'
#
loop_
_entity.id
_entity.type
_entity.pdbx_description
1 polymer ?
#
loop_
_entity_poly.entity_id
_entity_poly.type
_entity_poly.pdbx_seq_one_letter_code
_entity_poly.pdbx_strand_id
1 'polypeptide(L)'
;MSREDDVGAAGVGEAAKDSRDELEDILKALEAGDSDKHGPNMKIIIGVIAGIVLVSVVLIIMMVNRKSVVPDFVGHTTAEAKQIARESGVTLEEKKEYSSEVEEGCVISQDIAKGMKVKRKASVGITVSKGKEMTVVPEFVGEILDDARAMATEAGIELEETEEYSKDVAAGLIIEQQDTQGTSIEKGSSVKVTVSLGEQTVKLPDFVGMTLNDATIQCSTLGITFSTLQENSDTVDENVIIRQSVKAGTEMTEDTQLYLIVSKGKKTSSSVAASSGSAGGGSGSSGGSGTNEQADSGTSSVNEDEFITEEEEWGD
;
A
#
# COMPACT_ATOMS: atom_id res chain seq x y z
N MET A 1 -11.38 23.12 38.74
CA MET A 1 -11.79 24.50 38.44
C MET A 1 -13.07 24.43 37.64
N SER A 2 -14.16 24.76 38.32
CA SER A 2 -15.54 24.56 37.93
C SER A 2 -16.00 25.56 36.88
N ARG A 3 -16.81 25.11 35.91
CA ARG A 3 -17.93 25.84 35.30
C ARG A 3 -18.70 24.88 34.39
N GLU A 4 -19.69 24.25 34.99
CA GLU A 4 -20.79 23.58 34.29
C GLU A 4 -21.80 24.69 33.93
N ASP A 5 -21.96 24.97 32.64
CA ASP A 5 -23.03 25.84 32.15
C ASP A 5 -24.29 25.00 31.98
N ASP A 6 -25.11 24.99 33.04
CA ASP A 6 -26.48 24.49 33.04
C ASP A 6 -27.38 25.50 32.32
N VAL A 7 -27.62 25.27 31.03
CA VAL A 7 -28.55 26.07 30.23
C VAL A 7 -29.96 25.49 30.36
N GLY A 8 -30.62 25.87 31.46
CA GLY A 8 -31.98 26.41 31.43
C GLY A 8 -33.05 25.58 30.72
N ALA A 9 -33.37 24.40 31.24
CA ALA A 9 -34.62 23.68 30.94
C ALA A 9 -35.84 24.28 31.68
N ALA A 10 -35.99 25.61 31.68
CA ALA A 10 -36.98 26.34 32.50
C ALA A 10 -37.96 27.22 31.70
N GLY A 11 -38.10 27.01 30.38
CA GLY A 11 -38.93 27.88 29.52
C GLY A 11 -40.27 27.30 29.06
N VAL A 12 -40.50 25.99 29.15
CA VAL A 12 -41.64 25.35 28.46
C VAL A 12 -42.81 25.04 29.41
N GLY A 13 -42.57 25.01 30.72
CA GLY A 13 -43.61 24.71 31.72
C GLY A 13 -44.51 25.90 32.08
N GLU A 14 -43.99 27.13 32.04
CA GLU A 14 -44.69 28.32 32.53
C GLU A 14 -45.81 28.77 31.56
N ALA A 15 -45.53 28.82 30.26
CA ALA A 15 -46.51 29.21 29.24
C ALA A 15 -47.67 28.21 29.09
N ALA A 16 -47.43 26.92 29.36
CA ALA A 16 -48.46 25.89 29.32
C ALA A 16 -49.39 25.94 30.54
N LYS A 17 -48.93 26.51 31.66
CA LYS A 17 -49.71 26.69 32.89
C LYS A 17 -50.62 27.91 32.80
N ASP A 18 -50.09 29.01 32.27
CA ASP A 18 -50.81 30.26 32.02
C ASP A 18 -51.98 30.04 31.05
N SER A 19 -51.75 29.30 29.95
CA SER A 19 -52.82 28.89 29.04
C SER A 19 -53.84 27.94 29.68
N ARG A 20 -53.48 27.17 30.71
CA ARG A 20 -54.42 26.26 31.39
C ARG A 20 -55.34 27.02 32.33
N ASP A 21 -54.81 28.03 33.02
CA ASP A 21 -55.55 28.88 33.94
C ASP A 21 -56.49 29.84 33.18
N GLU A 22 -56.06 30.39 32.02
CA GLU A 22 -56.95 31.15 31.12
C GLU A 22 -58.11 30.29 30.58
N LEU A 23 -57.86 29.03 30.26
CA LEU A 23 -58.91 28.10 29.79
C LEU A 23 -59.90 27.75 30.90
N GLU A 24 -59.44 27.60 32.15
CA GLU A 24 -60.33 27.38 33.30
C GLU A 24 -61.19 28.61 33.62
N ASP A 25 -60.66 29.82 33.47
CA ASP A 25 -61.44 31.06 33.64
C ASP A 25 -62.48 31.24 32.51
N ILE A 26 -62.14 30.87 31.27
CA ILE A 26 -63.10 30.87 30.16
C ILE A 26 -64.18 29.79 30.36
N LEU A 27 -63.81 28.59 30.84
CA LEU A 27 -64.74 27.52 31.19
C LEU A 27 -65.69 27.93 32.32
N LYS A 28 -65.14 28.57 33.35
CA LYS A 28 -65.89 29.09 34.49
C LYS A 28 -66.79 30.26 34.10
N ALA A 29 -66.39 31.10 33.14
CA ALA A 29 -67.22 32.15 32.57
C ALA A 29 -68.35 31.60 31.67
N LEU A 30 -68.14 30.46 31.00
CA LEU A 30 -69.18 29.74 30.25
C LEU A 30 -70.18 29.04 31.18
N GLU A 31 -69.70 28.46 32.28
CA GLU A 31 -70.54 27.77 33.28
C GLU A 31 -71.27 28.75 34.22
N ALA A 32 -70.67 29.92 34.48
CA ALA A 32 -71.28 31.03 35.21
C ALA A 32 -72.12 31.96 34.31
N GLY A 33 -72.46 31.54 33.09
CA GLY A 33 -73.37 32.24 32.20
C GLY A 33 -74.77 32.38 32.80
N ASP A 34 -74.94 33.39 33.66
CA ASP A 34 -76.19 33.85 34.24
C ASP A 34 -77.20 34.10 33.11
N SER A 35 -78.02 33.08 32.86
CA SER A 35 -78.89 32.99 31.69
C SER A 35 -80.19 33.80 31.85
N ASP A 36 -80.27 34.67 32.87
CA ASP A 36 -81.52 35.24 33.35
C ASP A 36 -81.85 36.65 32.84
N LYS A 37 -80.98 37.31 32.06
CA LYS A 37 -81.23 38.72 31.67
C LYS A 37 -81.29 39.04 30.19
N HIS A 38 -81.17 38.10 29.27
CA HIS A 38 -81.16 38.39 27.83
C HIS A 38 -82.19 37.56 27.05
N GLY A 39 -82.95 38.24 26.18
CA GLY A 39 -84.05 37.66 25.41
C GLY A 39 -83.67 36.43 24.58
N PRO A 40 -84.66 35.68 24.04
CA PRO A 40 -84.48 34.33 23.48
C PRO A 40 -83.37 34.20 22.43
N ASN A 41 -83.04 35.30 21.74
CA ASN A 41 -82.02 35.34 20.68
C ASN A 41 -80.57 35.26 21.22
N MET A 42 -80.30 35.68 22.47
CA MET A 42 -78.95 35.71 23.04
C MET A 42 -78.48 34.31 23.48
N LYS A 43 -79.40 33.48 23.99
CA LYS A 43 -79.13 32.07 24.33
C LYS A 43 -78.76 31.25 23.10
N ILE A 44 -79.37 31.58 21.95
CA ILE A 44 -79.05 30.97 20.66
C ILE A 44 -77.63 31.37 20.21
N ILE A 45 -77.24 32.64 20.35
CA ILE A 45 -75.91 33.13 19.96
C ILE A 45 -74.80 32.49 20.80
N ILE A 46 -74.98 32.40 22.13
CA ILE A 46 -74.01 31.77 23.03
C ILE A 46 -73.89 30.27 22.72
N GLY A 47 -75.00 29.57 22.46
CA GLY A 47 -74.99 28.17 22.05
C GLY A 47 -74.27 27.94 20.71
N VAL A 48 -74.41 28.86 19.74
CA VAL A 48 -73.71 28.78 18.44
C VAL A 48 -72.21 29.02 18.59
N ILE A 49 -71.79 30.01 19.38
CA ILE A 49 -70.36 30.29 19.62
C ILE A 49 -69.70 29.13 20.37
N ALA A 50 -70.34 28.61 21.42
CA ALA A 50 -69.85 27.43 22.14
C ALA A 50 -69.74 26.21 21.21
N GLY A 51 -70.70 26.02 20.29
CA GLY A 51 -70.66 24.97 19.27
C GLY A 51 -69.48 25.14 18.29
N ILE A 52 -69.20 26.36 17.82
CA ILE A 52 -68.07 26.64 16.93
C ILE A 52 -66.73 26.41 17.63
N VAL A 53 -66.61 26.80 18.91
CA VAL A 53 -65.40 26.56 19.71
C VAL A 53 -65.20 25.05 19.96
N LEU A 54 -66.26 24.30 20.29
CA LEU A 54 -66.17 22.84 20.45
C LEU A 54 -65.78 22.15 19.14
N VAL A 55 -66.38 22.53 18.02
CA VAL A 55 -66.06 21.96 16.70
C VAL A 55 -64.62 22.29 16.30
N SER A 56 -64.15 23.52 16.55
CA SER A 56 -62.77 23.90 16.27
C SER A 56 -61.77 23.18 17.18
N VAL A 57 -62.06 23.01 18.48
CA VAL A 57 -61.23 22.21 19.40
C VAL A 57 -61.21 20.74 18.99
N VAL A 58 -62.35 20.14 18.62
CA VAL A 58 -62.42 18.75 18.12
C VAL A 58 -61.67 18.60 16.79
N LEU A 59 -61.76 19.58 15.88
CA LEU A 59 -60.98 19.61 14.65
C LEU A 59 -59.48 19.76 14.93
N ILE A 60 -59.08 20.59 15.89
CA ILE A 60 -57.69 20.74 16.35
C ILE A 60 -57.21 19.40 16.94
N ILE A 61 -57.99 18.75 17.80
CA ILE A 61 -57.67 17.43 18.38
C ILE A 61 -57.55 16.35 17.29
N MET A 62 -58.46 16.31 16.32
CA MET A 62 -58.37 15.40 15.16
C MET A 62 -57.14 15.69 14.29
N MET A 63 -56.75 16.96 14.15
CA MET A 63 -55.56 17.37 13.39
C MET A 63 -54.26 17.03 14.12
N VAL A 64 -54.26 17.09 15.45
CA VAL A 64 -53.13 16.71 16.32
C VAL A 64 -52.94 15.19 16.38
N ASN A 65 -54.01 14.40 16.24
CA ASN A 65 -53.95 12.93 16.32
C ASN A 65 -53.80 12.22 14.96
N ARG A 66 -53.53 12.95 13.86
CA ARG A 66 -53.24 12.36 12.55
C ARG A 66 -51.87 11.66 12.57
N LYS A 67 -51.87 10.34 12.35
CA LYS A 67 -50.63 9.56 12.18
C LYS A 67 -50.01 9.90 10.81
N SER A 68 -48.70 10.12 10.78
CA SER A 68 -47.91 10.24 9.56
C SER A 68 -47.35 8.87 9.16
N VAL A 69 -47.16 8.63 7.87
CA VAL A 69 -46.51 7.41 7.35
C VAL A 69 -45.06 7.76 7.05
N VAL A 70 -44.12 6.96 7.56
CA VAL A 70 -42.69 7.14 7.34
C VAL A 70 -42.35 6.82 5.88
N PRO A 71 -41.77 7.78 5.14
CA PRO A 71 -41.30 7.56 3.77
C PRO A 71 -40.06 6.64 3.70
N ASP A 72 -39.68 6.30 2.47
CA ASP A 72 -38.38 5.69 2.20
C ASP A 72 -37.35 6.81 2.03
N PHE A 73 -36.33 6.82 2.89
CA PHE A 73 -35.23 7.77 2.83
C PHE A 73 -33.95 7.12 2.32
N VAL A 74 -33.86 5.79 2.31
CA VAL A 74 -32.65 5.05 1.93
C VAL A 74 -32.32 5.31 0.46
N GLY A 75 -31.06 5.63 0.17
CA GLY A 75 -30.57 5.96 -1.17
C GLY A 75 -30.90 7.37 -1.67
N HIS A 76 -31.74 8.13 -0.96
CA HIS A 76 -31.97 9.53 -1.27
C HIS A 76 -30.84 10.42 -0.76
N THR A 77 -30.64 11.56 -1.44
CA THR A 77 -29.72 12.58 -0.92
C THR A 77 -30.29 13.21 0.35
N THR A 78 -29.42 13.76 1.20
CA THR A 78 -29.85 14.45 2.43
C THR A 78 -30.84 15.60 2.14
N ALA A 79 -30.69 16.28 0.99
CA ALA A 79 -31.59 17.35 0.57
C ALA A 79 -32.99 16.82 0.21
N GLU A 80 -33.05 15.73 -0.56
CA GLU A 80 -34.30 15.05 -0.91
C GLU A 80 -34.99 14.47 0.32
N ALA A 81 -34.25 13.79 1.20
CA ALA A 81 -34.79 13.24 2.43
C ALA A 81 -35.43 14.34 3.31
N LYS A 82 -34.78 15.49 3.44
CA LYS A 82 -35.34 16.67 4.14
C LYS A 82 -36.63 17.18 3.51
N GLN A 83 -36.71 17.19 2.19
CA GLN A 83 -37.91 17.60 1.46
C GLN A 83 -39.06 16.62 1.71
N ILE A 84 -38.80 15.33 1.53
CA ILE A 84 -39.76 14.23 1.75
C ILE A 84 -40.26 14.20 3.20
N ALA A 85 -39.37 14.47 4.16
CA ALA A 85 -39.70 14.55 5.58
C ALA A 85 -40.65 15.72 5.89
N ARG A 86 -40.39 16.90 5.32
CA ARG A 86 -41.26 18.09 5.46
C ARG A 86 -42.65 17.83 4.92
N GLU A 87 -42.76 17.19 3.75
CA GLU A 87 -44.02 16.84 3.12
C GLU A 87 -44.82 15.83 3.94
N SER A 88 -44.12 14.87 4.54
CA SER A 88 -44.72 13.82 5.38
C SER A 88 -44.97 14.27 6.82
N GLY A 89 -44.45 15.44 7.23
CA GLY A 89 -44.61 15.98 8.58
C GLY A 89 -43.86 15.17 9.64
N VAL A 90 -42.72 14.60 9.28
CA VAL A 90 -41.75 13.94 10.17
C VAL A 90 -40.49 14.80 10.29
N THR A 91 -39.75 14.63 11.38
CA THR A 91 -38.48 15.32 11.63
C THR A 91 -37.34 14.33 11.44
N LEU A 92 -36.21 14.75 10.87
CA LEU A 92 -35.06 13.89 10.67
C LEU A 92 -33.98 14.17 11.71
N GLU A 93 -33.41 13.11 12.26
CA GLU A 93 -32.20 13.16 13.08
C GLU A 93 -31.05 12.51 12.30
N GLU A 94 -30.08 13.32 11.89
CA GLU A 94 -28.96 12.86 11.06
C GLU A 94 -27.80 12.34 11.90
N LYS A 95 -27.39 11.10 11.63
CA LYS A 95 -26.10 10.53 12.04
C LYS A 95 -25.24 10.35 10.79
N LYS A 96 -23.92 10.47 10.92
CA LYS A 96 -23.00 10.33 9.79
C LYS A 96 -22.04 9.18 10.02
N GLU A 97 -21.90 8.31 9.03
CA GLU A 97 -21.06 7.10 9.09
C GLU A 97 -20.31 6.92 7.77
N TYR A 98 -19.11 6.34 7.79
CA TYR A 98 -18.37 6.02 6.57
C TYR A 98 -18.97 4.79 5.90
N SER A 99 -19.06 4.81 4.57
CA SER A 99 -19.54 3.69 3.79
C SER A 99 -18.83 3.65 2.44
N SER A 100 -18.31 2.48 2.09
CA SER A 100 -17.73 2.22 0.77
C SER A 100 -18.76 1.90 -0.31
N GLU A 101 -19.98 1.53 0.10
CA GLU A 101 -21.07 1.09 -0.78
C GLU A 101 -22.03 2.24 -1.16
N VAL A 102 -22.17 3.24 -0.29
CA VAL A 102 -23.12 4.35 -0.47
C VAL A 102 -22.37 5.65 -0.70
N GLU A 103 -22.70 6.37 -1.77
CA GLU A 103 -22.12 7.66 -2.12
C GLU A 103 -22.24 8.70 -0.99
N GLU A 104 -21.27 9.60 -0.88
CA GLU A 104 -21.27 10.66 0.11
C GLU A 104 -22.55 11.52 0.01
N GLY A 105 -23.20 11.75 1.16
CA GLY A 105 -24.41 12.58 1.24
C GLY A 105 -25.73 11.83 1.01
N CYS A 106 -25.67 10.55 0.65
CA CYS A 106 -26.83 9.66 0.54
C CYS A 106 -27.12 8.93 1.86
N VAL A 107 -28.39 8.61 2.10
CA VAL A 107 -28.83 7.89 3.30
C VAL A 107 -28.52 6.39 3.17
N ILE A 108 -27.73 5.88 4.12
CA ILE A 108 -27.37 4.46 4.27
C ILE A 108 -28.57 3.68 4.85
N SER A 109 -29.15 4.20 5.92
CA SER A 109 -30.22 3.52 6.65
C SER A 109 -31.12 4.49 7.40
N GLN A 110 -32.32 4.00 7.76
CA GLN A 110 -33.27 4.70 8.61
C GLN A 110 -33.69 3.80 9.77
N ASP A 111 -33.91 4.40 10.95
CA ASP A 111 -34.26 3.67 12.18
C ASP A 111 -35.68 3.11 12.17
N ILE A 112 -36.62 3.81 11.54
CA ILE A 112 -38.02 3.43 11.39
C ILE A 112 -38.26 3.03 9.95
N ALA A 113 -38.66 1.77 9.74
CA ALA A 113 -38.93 1.24 8.41
C ALA A 113 -40.00 2.04 7.66
N LYS A 114 -39.85 2.13 6.34
CA LYS A 114 -40.83 2.74 5.45
C LYS A 114 -42.23 2.14 5.63
N GLY A 115 -43.25 2.98 5.49
CA GLY A 115 -44.66 2.59 5.64
C GLY A 115 -45.16 2.53 7.09
N MET A 116 -44.29 2.69 8.09
CA MET A 116 -44.68 2.70 9.50
C MET A 116 -45.46 3.97 9.85
N LYS A 117 -46.48 3.84 10.72
CA LYS A 117 -47.29 4.97 11.18
C LYS A 117 -46.72 5.57 12.45
N VAL A 118 -46.26 6.80 12.38
CA VAL A 118 -45.68 7.55 13.50
C VAL A 118 -46.57 8.73 13.91
N LYS A 119 -46.34 9.27 15.10
CA LYS A 119 -46.97 10.53 15.52
C LYS A 119 -46.50 11.65 14.60
N ARG A 120 -47.33 12.67 14.41
CA ARG A 120 -46.92 13.88 13.68
C ARG A 120 -45.70 14.49 14.37
N LYS A 121 -44.72 14.96 13.59
CA LYS A 121 -43.42 15.48 14.07
C LYS A 121 -42.58 14.46 14.86
N ALA A 122 -42.80 13.16 14.63
CA ALA A 122 -41.88 12.16 15.15
C ALA A 122 -40.49 12.34 14.54
N SER A 123 -39.45 12.20 15.35
CA SER A 123 -38.07 12.08 14.90
C SER A 123 -37.85 10.71 14.27
N VAL A 124 -37.32 10.69 13.06
CA VAL A 124 -36.83 9.51 12.34
C VAL A 124 -35.31 9.69 12.21
N GLY A 125 -34.55 8.80 12.82
CA GLY A 125 -33.10 8.75 12.69
C GLY A 125 -32.71 8.25 11.30
N ILE A 126 -31.86 9.00 10.61
CA ILE A 126 -31.24 8.59 9.36
C ILE A 126 -29.72 8.56 9.51
N THR A 127 -29.09 7.54 8.94
CA THR A 127 -27.64 7.45 8.85
C THR A 127 -27.24 7.86 7.43
N VAL A 128 -26.41 8.89 7.31
CA VAL A 128 -25.94 9.46 6.05
C VAL A 128 -24.49 9.05 5.83
N SER A 129 -24.17 8.65 4.60
CA SER A 129 -22.81 8.28 4.21
C SER A 129 -21.90 9.51 4.17
N LYS A 130 -20.73 9.37 4.79
CA LYS A 130 -19.57 10.27 4.63
C LYS A 130 -18.71 9.89 3.42
N GLY A 131 -19.15 8.93 2.61
CA GLY A 131 -18.33 8.28 1.60
C GLY A 131 -17.31 7.35 2.24
N LYS A 132 -16.28 7.03 1.44
CA LYS A 132 -15.21 6.12 1.84
C LYS A 132 -14.33 6.77 2.89
N GLU A 133 -13.88 5.98 3.87
CA GLU A 133 -12.88 6.46 4.83
C GLU A 133 -11.52 6.51 4.12
N MET A 134 -10.92 7.69 4.04
CA MET A 134 -9.63 7.90 3.39
C MET A 134 -8.52 8.02 4.43
N THR A 135 -7.34 7.53 4.08
CA THR A 135 -6.10 7.65 4.85
C THR A 135 -4.97 8.15 3.95
N VAL A 136 -3.88 8.62 4.57
CA VAL A 136 -2.72 9.16 3.85
C VAL A 136 -1.58 8.15 3.93
N VAL A 137 -0.98 7.85 2.78
CA VAL A 137 0.17 6.94 2.69
C VAL A 137 1.39 7.58 3.38
N PRO A 138 1.97 6.91 4.39
CA PRO A 138 3.24 7.30 5.00
C PRO A 138 4.43 7.20 4.03
N GLU A 139 5.58 7.71 4.45
CA GLU A 139 6.84 7.35 3.79
C GLU A 139 7.33 6.03 4.37
N PHE A 140 7.58 5.06 3.51
CA PHE A 140 8.15 3.77 3.83
C PHE A 140 9.57 3.61 3.28
N VAL A 141 9.95 4.36 2.24
CA VAL A 141 11.29 4.24 1.64
C VAL A 141 12.36 4.63 2.64
N GLY A 142 13.38 3.78 2.77
CA GLY A 142 14.49 3.94 3.71
C GLY A 142 14.19 3.44 5.12
N GLU A 143 12.96 3.04 5.42
CA GLU A 143 12.60 2.45 6.71
C GLU A 143 12.85 0.95 6.73
N ILE A 144 13.03 0.41 7.94
CA ILE A 144 13.05 -1.04 8.14
C ILE A 144 11.63 -1.60 7.97
N LEU A 145 11.54 -2.82 7.43
CA LEU A 145 10.25 -3.45 7.15
C LEU A 145 9.31 -3.51 8.35
N ASP A 146 9.83 -3.78 9.55
CA ASP A 146 9.01 -3.88 10.77
C ASP A 146 8.42 -2.52 11.20
N ASP A 147 9.18 -1.43 11.05
CA ASP A 147 8.69 -0.08 11.35
C ASP A 147 7.67 0.37 10.30
N ALA A 148 7.91 0.05 9.02
CA ALA A 148 6.96 0.29 7.95
C ALA A 148 5.62 -0.42 8.19
N ARG A 149 5.64 -1.68 8.64
CA ARG A 149 4.43 -2.43 9.03
C ARG A 149 3.68 -1.77 10.18
N ALA A 150 4.40 -1.24 11.18
CA ALA A 150 3.77 -0.53 12.29
C ALA A 150 3.08 0.76 11.80
N MET A 151 3.76 1.55 10.96
CA MET A 151 3.20 2.78 10.37
C MET A 151 2.00 2.49 9.47
N ALA A 152 2.06 1.43 8.65
CA ALA A 152 0.95 1.01 7.81
C ALA A 152 -0.27 0.59 8.66
N THR A 153 -0.06 -0.16 9.73
CA THR A 153 -1.12 -0.56 10.66
C THR A 153 -1.78 0.66 11.32
N GLU A 154 -0.99 1.65 11.74
CA GLU A 154 -1.50 2.90 12.31
C GLU A 154 -2.31 3.71 11.29
N ALA A 155 -1.85 3.76 10.04
CA ALA A 155 -2.56 4.40 8.94
C ALA A 155 -3.79 3.60 8.45
N GLY A 156 -3.97 2.35 8.89
CA GLY A 156 -5.00 1.45 8.40
C GLY A 156 -4.79 1.03 6.95
N ILE A 157 -3.54 0.74 6.58
CA ILE A 157 -3.07 0.33 5.26
C ILE A 157 -2.52 -1.09 5.37
N GLU A 158 -2.79 -1.93 4.37
CA GLU A 158 -2.16 -3.25 4.25
C GLU A 158 -0.87 -3.13 3.42
N LEU A 159 0.21 -3.81 3.82
CA LEU A 159 1.45 -3.83 3.02
C LEU A 159 1.52 -5.10 2.17
N GLU A 160 1.82 -4.91 0.88
CA GLU A 160 2.21 -5.96 -0.04
C GLU A 160 3.72 -5.89 -0.25
N GLU A 161 4.44 -6.92 0.17
CA GLU A 161 5.90 -6.92 0.17
C GLU A 161 6.45 -7.69 -1.03
N THR A 162 7.39 -7.07 -1.75
CA THR A 162 8.24 -7.72 -2.76
C THR A 162 9.70 -7.56 -2.39
N GLU A 163 10.57 -8.45 -2.86
CA GLU A 163 12.00 -8.44 -2.54
C GLU A 163 12.82 -8.25 -3.82
N GLU A 164 13.85 -7.40 -3.76
CA GLU A 164 14.75 -7.14 -4.87
C GLU A 164 16.18 -6.89 -4.37
N TYR A 165 17.19 -7.30 -5.14
CA TYR A 165 18.58 -7.01 -4.83
C TYR A 165 18.90 -5.54 -5.12
N SER A 166 19.64 -4.89 -4.22
CA SER A 166 20.10 -3.52 -4.40
C SER A 166 21.53 -3.37 -3.87
N LYS A 167 22.41 -2.86 -4.73
CA LYS A 167 23.80 -2.52 -4.36
C LYS A 167 23.88 -1.26 -3.49
N ASP A 168 22.87 -0.38 -3.58
CA ASP A 168 22.89 0.94 -2.98
C ASP A 168 22.17 0.97 -1.61
N VAL A 169 21.34 -0.03 -1.33
CA VAL A 169 20.51 -0.09 -0.12
C VAL A 169 20.74 -1.39 0.64
N ALA A 170 21.03 -1.28 1.94
CA ALA A 170 21.26 -2.43 2.80
C ALA A 170 20.04 -3.36 2.89
N ALA A 171 20.29 -4.66 3.09
CA ALA A 171 19.24 -5.66 3.22
C ALA A 171 18.26 -5.34 4.36
N GLY A 172 16.96 -5.54 4.12
CA GLY A 172 15.88 -5.32 5.09
C GLY A 172 15.29 -3.91 5.11
N LEU A 173 15.86 -2.98 4.34
CA LEU A 173 15.29 -1.64 4.13
C LEU A 173 14.40 -1.61 2.89
N ILE A 174 13.38 -0.76 2.91
CA ILE A 174 12.50 -0.55 1.76
C ILE A 174 13.20 0.35 0.74
N ILE A 175 13.30 -0.11 -0.50
CA ILE A 175 13.93 0.62 -1.62
C ILE A 175 12.92 1.40 -2.45
N GLU A 176 11.67 0.95 -2.48
CA GLU A 176 10.63 1.52 -3.32
C GLU A 176 9.27 1.30 -2.68
N GLN A 177 8.37 2.26 -2.87
CA GLN A 177 6.94 2.13 -2.59
C GLN A 177 6.14 2.56 -3.82
N GLN A 178 5.08 1.83 -4.13
CA GLN A 178 4.27 2.09 -5.32
C GLN A 178 3.45 3.38 -5.20
N ASP A 179 2.80 3.60 -4.06
CA ASP A 179 2.06 4.83 -3.77
C ASP A 179 2.96 5.76 -2.98
N THR A 180 3.28 6.93 -3.54
CA THR A 180 4.19 7.90 -2.89
C THR A 180 3.58 8.47 -1.61
N GLN A 181 4.43 8.91 -0.68
CA GLN A 181 4.00 9.61 0.53
C GLN A 181 3.01 10.73 0.20
N GLY A 182 2.00 10.89 1.07
CA GLY A 182 0.99 11.94 0.94
C GLY A 182 -0.17 11.57 0.01
N THR A 183 -0.08 10.44 -0.69
CA THR A 183 -1.20 9.91 -1.50
C THR A 183 -2.39 9.60 -0.59
N SER A 184 -3.58 10.03 -1.00
CA SER A 184 -4.82 9.72 -0.28
C SER A 184 -5.43 8.45 -0.86
N ILE A 185 -5.51 7.40 -0.04
CA ILE A 185 -6.06 6.09 -0.42
C ILE A 185 -7.20 5.69 0.52
N GLU A 186 -8.02 4.75 0.09
CA GLU A 186 -9.09 4.21 0.95
C GLU A 186 -8.46 3.43 2.10
N LYS A 187 -8.94 3.65 3.32
CA LYS A 187 -8.50 2.89 4.48
C LYS A 187 -8.84 1.41 4.28
N GLY A 188 -7.86 0.54 4.53
CA GLY A 188 -7.90 -0.89 4.23
C GLY A 188 -7.41 -1.26 2.83
N SER A 189 -6.92 -0.29 2.03
CA SER A 189 -6.25 -0.60 0.76
C SER A 189 -4.84 -1.15 1.01
N SER A 190 -4.32 -1.88 0.02
CA SER A 190 -2.93 -2.35 0.03
C SER A 190 -1.98 -1.37 -0.66
N VAL A 191 -0.78 -1.22 -0.11
CA VAL A 191 0.35 -0.48 -0.72
C VAL A 191 1.49 -1.46 -0.92
N LYS A 192 2.02 -1.49 -2.15
CA LYS A 192 3.18 -2.34 -2.46
C LYS A 192 4.48 -1.65 -2.09
N VAL A 193 5.35 -2.39 -1.42
CA VAL A 193 6.71 -1.98 -1.05
C VAL A 193 7.72 -3.02 -1.50
N THR A 194 8.86 -2.55 -1.99
CA THR A 194 9.99 -3.41 -2.35
C THR A 194 11.07 -3.31 -1.29
N VAL A 195 11.47 -4.45 -0.74
CA VAL A 195 12.48 -4.59 0.30
C VAL A 195 13.80 -5.02 -0.33
N SER A 196 14.89 -4.38 0.08
CA SER A 196 16.24 -4.75 -0.35
C SER A 196 16.64 -6.11 0.21
N LEU A 197 17.17 -6.98 -0.64
CA LEU A 197 17.93 -8.17 -0.25
C LEU A 197 19.42 -7.87 -0.04
N GLY A 198 19.82 -6.61 -0.21
CA GLY A 198 21.22 -6.19 -0.28
C GLY A 198 21.81 -6.46 -1.66
N GLU A 199 23.14 -6.34 -1.76
CA GLU A 199 23.84 -6.59 -3.01
C GLU A 199 23.76 -8.07 -3.40
N GLN A 200 23.57 -8.33 -4.69
CA GLN A 200 23.55 -9.70 -5.19
C GLN A 200 24.95 -10.31 -5.11
N THR A 201 25.09 -11.37 -4.32
CA THR A 201 26.35 -12.12 -4.20
C THR A 201 26.21 -13.55 -4.70
N VAL A 202 27.32 -14.09 -5.21
CA VAL A 202 27.44 -15.48 -5.65
C VAL A 202 28.52 -16.16 -4.82
N LYS A 203 28.21 -17.33 -4.26
CA LYS A 203 29.18 -18.11 -3.51
C LYS A 203 30.18 -18.78 -4.44
N LEU A 204 31.46 -18.45 -4.26
CA LEU A 204 32.52 -18.91 -5.14
C LEU A 204 32.83 -20.42 -4.93
N PRO A 205 32.79 -21.25 -5.99
CA PRO A 205 33.26 -22.64 -5.92
C PRO A 205 34.77 -22.78 -5.71
N ASP A 206 35.19 -24.01 -5.40
CA ASP A 206 36.61 -24.38 -5.48
C ASP A 206 36.91 -24.89 -6.89
N PHE A 207 37.70 -24.12 -7.64
CA PHE A 207 38.14 -24.48 -8.99
C PHE A 207 39.52 -25.15 -8.99
N VAL A 208 40.20 -25.22 -7.84
CA VAL A 208 41.55 -25.79 -7.77
C VAL A 208 41.52 -27.28 -8.14
N GLY A 209 42.40 -27.67 -9.05
CA GLY A 209 42.44 -29.04 -9.57
C GLY A 209 41.39 -29.37 -10.64
N MET A 210 40.50 -28.44 -10.99
CA MET A 210 39.60 -28.60 -12.14
C MET A 210 40.30 -28.23 -13.45
N THR A 211 39.79 -28.79 -14.55
CA THR A 211 40.21 -28.34 -15.89
C THR A 211 39.64 -26.96 -16.19
N LEU A 212 40.34 -26.18 -17.01
CA LEU A 212 39.86 -24.86 -17.44
C LEU A 212 38.47 -24.93 -18.09
N ASN A 213 38.19 -26.00 -18.84
CA ASN A 213 36.90 -26.20 -19.48
C ASN A 213 35.76 -26.41 -18.45
N ASP A 214 35.98 -27.25 -17.45
CA ASP A 214 34.97 -27.51 -16.41
C ASP A 214 34.71 -26.27 -15.55
N ALA A 215 35.77 -25.54 -15.21
CA ALA A 215 35.65 -24.27 -14.51
C ALA A 215 34.89 -23.22 -15.34
N THR A 216 35.14 -23.16 -16.65
CA THR A 216 34.41 -22.24 -17.56
C THR A 216 32.91 -22.53 -17.57
N ILE A 217 32.53 -23.81 -17.61
CA ILE A 217 31.12 -24.24 -17.59
C ILE A 217 30.47 -23.86 -16.24
N GLN A 218 31.17 -24.09 -15.13
CA GLN A 218 30.66 -23.74 -13.80
C GLN A 218 30.52 -22.22 -13.63
N CYS A 219 31.53 -21.43 -14.02
CA CYS A 219 31.46 -19.98 -13.99
C CYS A 219 30.30 -19.44 -14.84
N SER A 220 30.10 -19.99 -16.04
CA SER A 220 28.98 -19.60 -16.92
C SER A 220 27.61 -19.93 -16.30
N THR A 221 27.51 -21.04 -15.57
CA THR A 221 26.28 -21.44 -14.87
C THR A 221 25.95 -20.51 -13.71
N LEU A 222 26.99 -19.99 -13.05
CA LEU A 222 26.87 -19.11 -11.88
C LEU A 222 26.91 -17.62 -12.23
N GLY A 223 27.03 -17.26 -13.52
CA GLY A 223 27.16 -15.87 -13.95
C GLY A 223 28.49 -15.20 -13.55
N ILE A 224 29.52 -15.99 -13.19
CA ILE A 224 30.80 -15.47 -12.71
C ILE A 224 31.70 -15.15 -13.90
N THR A 225 32.20 -13.91 -13.95
CA THR A 225 33.21 -13.50 -14.92
C THR A 225 34.61 -13.75 -14.35
N PHE A 226 35.49 -14.34 -15.15
CA PHE A 226 36.87 -14.61 -14.73
C PHE A 226 37.88 -14.29 -15.84
N SER A 227 39.11 -14.02 -15.42
CA SER A 227 40.30 -13.91 -16.27
C SER A 227 41.25 -15.07 -16.00
N THR A 228 42.00 -15.47 -17.01
CA THR A 228 43.00 -16.55 -16.87
C THR A 228 44.40 -15.98 -16.84
N LEU A 229 45.24 -16.52 -15.96
CA LEU A 229 46.68 -16.29 -15.94
C LEU A 229 47.36 -17.64 -16.11
N GLN A 230 48.47 -17.69 -16.84
CA GLN A 230 49.21 -18.92 -17.08
C GLN A 230 50.48 -18.98 -16.24
N GLU A 231 50.73 -20.11 -15.59
CA GLU A 231 51.93 -20.37 -14.79
C GLU A 231 52.51 -21.75 -15.12
N ASN A 232 53.83 -21.90 -15.09
CA ASN A 232 54.44 -23.22 -15.29
C ASN A 232 54.36 -24.01 -13.99
N SER A 233 54.00 -25.29 -14.09
CA SER A 233 53.98 -26.18 -12.93
C SER A 233 54.49 -27.56 -13.33
N ASP A 234 55.44 -28.07 -12.55
CA ASP A 234 55.98 -29.41 -12.75
C ASP A 234 55.12 -30.49 -12.06
N THR A 235 54.13 -30.08 -11.24
CA THR A 235 53.28 -30.97 -10.42
C THR A 235 51.81 -30.96 -10.82
N VAL A 236 51.38 -30.02 -11.67
CA VAL A 236 49.99 -29.86 -12.10
C VAL A 236 49.93 -30.00 -13.62
N ASP A 237 49.05 -30.87 -14.10
CA ASP A 237 48.86 -31.13 -15.53
C ASP A 237 48.49 -29.86 -16.32
N GLU A 238 48.84 -29.82 -17.61
CA GLU A 238 48.52 -28.70 -18.49
C GLU A 238 46.99 -28.45 -18.54
N ASN A 239 46.57 -27.19 -18.57
CA ASN A 239 45.16 -26.76 -18.58
C ASN A 239 44.37 -27.06 -17.30
N VAL A 240 45.04 -27.44 -16.20
CA VAL A 240 44.45 -27.57 -14.86
C VAL A 240 44.73 -26.31 -14.03
N ILE A 241 43.75 -25.90 -13.23
CA ILE A 241 43.84 -24.73 -12.35
C ILE A 241 44.72 -25.06 -11.15
N ILE A 242 45.82 -24.30 -11.00
CA ILE A 242 46.78 -24.39 -9.90
C ILE A 242 46.21 -23.75 -8.65
N ARG A 243 45.61 -22.57 -8.80
CA ARG A 243 45.00 -21.79 -7.72
C ARG A 243 44.05 -20.74 -8.27
N GLN A 244 43.22 -20.21 -7.39
CA GLN A 244 42.31 -19.09 -7.66
C GLN A 244 42.68 -17.89 -6.77
N SER A 245 42.46 -16.68 -7.27
CA SER A 245 42.74 -15.42 -6.55
C SER A 245 41.85 -15.22 -5.32
N VAL A 246 40.55 -15.51 -5.45
CA VAL A 246 39.59 -15.42 -4.35
C VAL A 246 39.37 -16.81 -3.76
N LYS A 247 39.40 -16.93 -2.43
CA LYS A 247 39.24 -18.23 -1.75
C LYS A 247 37.87 -18.85 -2.04
N ALA A 248 37.85 -20.17 -2.20
CA ALA A 248 36.60 -20.91 -2.31
C ALA A 248 35.69 -20.68 -1.09
N GLY A 249 34.39 -20.55 -1.34
CA GLY A 249 33.36 -20.29 -0.36
C GLY A 249 33.15 -18.82 0.00
N THR A 250 33.99 -17.90 -0.49
CA THR A 250 33.78 -16.45 -0.37
C THR A 250 32.58 -16.01 -1.20
N GLU A 251 31.79 -15.08 -0.67
CA GLU A 251 30.71 -14.42 -1.41
C GLU A 251 31.29 -13.31 -2.29
N MET A 252 30.93 -13.34 -3.57
CA MET A 252 31.50 -12.50 -4.60
C MET A 252 30.39 -11.70 -5.28
N THR A 253 30.61 -10.40 -5.43
CA THR A 253 29.75 -9.46 -6.15
C THR A 253 30.11 -9.43 -7.64
N GLU A 254 29.24 -8.89 -8.49
CA GLU A 254 29.47 -8.84 -9.95
C GLU A 254 30.67 -7.99 -10.37
N ASP A 255 31.10 -7.04 -9.53
CA ASP A 255 32.22 -6.13 -9.76
C ASP A 255 33.58 -6.71 -9.34
N THR A 256 33.59 -7.80 -8.56
CA THR A 256 34.84 -8.46 -8.16
C THR A 256 35.46 -9.18 -9.37
N GLN A 257 36.77 -9.04 -9.58
CA GLN A 257 37.46 -9.74 -10.67
C GLN A 257 38.07 -11.06 -10.17
N LEU A 258 37.59 -12.20 -10.70
CA LEU A 258 38.19 -13.51 -10.44
C LEU A 258 39.33 -13.82 -11.42
N TYR A 259 40.52 -14.12 -10.90
CA TYR A 259 41.62 -14.71 -11.67
C TYR A 259 41.80 -16.19 -11.36
N LEU A 260 41.85 -17.02 -12.41
CA LEU A 260 42.19 -18.44 -12.37
C LEU A 260 43.60 -18.65 -12.93
N ILE A 261 44.48 -19.24 -12.13
CA ILE A 261 45.88 -19.51 -12.51
C ILE A 261 45.95 -20.93 -13.08
N VAL A 262 46.25 -21.06 -14.37
CA VAL A 262 46.23 -22.33 -15.12
C VAL A 262 47.66 -22.80 -15.40
N SER A 263 47.89 -24.11 -15.26
CA SER A 263 49.20 -24.72 -15.54
C SER A 263 49.50 -24.78 -17.04
N LYS A 264 50.71 -24.36 -17.43
CA LYS A 264 51.33 -24.57 -18.75
C LYS A 264 52.05 -25.92 -18.87
N GLY A 265 52.00 -26.76 -17.82
CA GLY A 265 52.79 -27.99 -17.72
C GLY A 265 54.26 -27.74 -17.35
N LYS A 266 55.03 -28.84 -17.36
CA LYS A 266 56.42 -28.88 -16.91
C LYS A 266 57.31 -28.01 -17.80
N LYS A 267 58.22 -27.22 -17.22
CA LYS A 267 59.23 -26.48 -18.02
C LYS A 267 60.13 -27.49 -18.74
N THR A 268 59.91 -27.71 -20.03
CA THR A 268 60.90 -28.38 -20.88
C THR A 268 62.03 -27.38 -21.15
N SER A 269 63.07 -27.45 -20.32
CA SER A 269 64.35 -26.83 -20.65
C SER A 269 64.85 -27.47 -21.95
N SER A 270 64.66 -26.80 -23.07
CA SER A 270 65.38 -27.10 -24.30
C SER A 270 66.85 -26.80 -24.03
N SER A 271 67.61 -27.81 -23.61
CA SER A 271 69.07 -27.79 -23.61
C SER A 271 69.57 -28.78 -24.66
N VAL A 272 70.17 -28.20 -25.69
CA VAL A 272 70.95 -28.76 -26.78
C VAL A 272 71.74 -30.03 -26.40
N ALA A 273 71.60 -31.10 -27.21
CA ALA A 273 72.61 -32.14 -27.34
C ALA A 273 73.02 -32.23 -28.82
N ALA A 274 74.08 -31.50 -29.17
CA ALA A 274 74.85 -31.68 -30.39
C ALA A 274 76.14 -32.46 -30.05
N SER A 275 76.33 -33.62 -30.71
CA SER A 275 77.58 -34.36 -31.00
C SER A 275 77.20 -35.84 -31.23
N SER A 276 77.75 -36.66 -32.13
CA SER A 276 78.71 -36.53 -33.24
C SER A 276 78.86 -37.94 -33.87
N GLY A 277 78.92 -38.05 -35.20
CA GLY A 277 79.44 -39.22 -35.95
C GLY A 277 78.40 -40.26 -36.38
N SER A 278 78.52 -41.01 -37.49
CA SER A 278 79.42 -41.01 -38.65
C SER A 278 78.89 -42.10 -39.61
N ALA A 279 78.77 -41.76 -40.90
CA ALA A 279 78.84 -42.59 -42.12
C ALA A 279 77.99 -43.87 -42.31
N GLY A 280 77.30 -43.95 -43.46
CA GLY A 280 76.90 -45.21 -44.12
C GLY A 280 75.77 -45.04 -45.15
N GLY A 281 76.10 -44.98 -46.44
CA GLY A 281 75.20 -44.58 -47.53
C GLY A 281 74.31 -45.67 -48.14
N GLY A 282 73.52 -45.26 -49.15
CA GLY A 282 72.76 -46.16 -50.02
C GLY A 282 71.64 -45.43 -50.77
N SER A 283 71.73 -45.41 -52.09
CA SER A 283 70.90 -44.66 -53.05
C SER A 283 69.50 -45.26 -53.29
N GLY A 284 68.57 -44.42 -53.76
CA GLY A 284 67.29 -44.85 -54.31
C GLY A 284 66.40 -43.68 -54.74
N SER A 285 66.18 -43.58 -56.05
CA SER A 285 65.62 -42.44 -56.80
C SER A 285 64.08 -42.41 -56.88
N SER A 286 63.56 -41.18 -57.05
CA SER A 286 62.46 -40.74 -57.96
C SER A 286 61.09 -40.35 -57.37
N GLY A 287 60.70 -39.09 -57.62
CA GLY A 287 59.44 -38.77 -58.33
C GLY A 287 58.40 -37.86 -57.63
N GLY A 288 58.19 -36.66 -58.20
CA GLY A 288 56.91 -35.90 -58.20
C GLY A 288 56.72 -34.88 -57.05
N SER A 289 56.89 -33.57 -57.22
CA SER A 289 56.12 -32.56 -57.99
C SER A 289 54.76 -32.20 -57.37
N GLY A 290 54.60 -30.95 -56.88
CA GLY A 290 53.29 -30.39 -56.49
C GLY A 290 53.30 -29.21 -55.51
N THR A 291 53.60 -28.01 -56.02
CA THR A 291 53.04 -26.67 -55.68
C THR A 291 52.62 -26.29 -54.25
N ASN A 292 53.44 -25.42 -53.66
CA ASN A 292 53.16 -24.06 -53.17
C ASN A 292 51.71 -23.66 -52.83
N GLU A 293 51.43 -23.42 -51.55
CA GLU A 293 50.43 -22.44 -51.13
C GLU A 293 50.83 -21.75 -49.83
N GLN A 294 50.57 -20.45 -49.82
CA GLN A 294 51.18 -19.39 -49.03
C GLN A 294 50.14 -18.93 -47.99
N ALA A 295 50.49 -18.94 -46.71
CA ALA A 295 49.70 -18.28 -45.67
C ALA A 295 50.63 -17.49 -44.75
N ASP A 296 50.54 -16.18 -44.95
CA ASP A 296 51.17 -15.06 -44.26
C ASP A 296 50.73 -15.01 -42.78
N SER A 297 51.68 -14.96 -41.85
CA SER A 297 51.41 -14.66 -40.44
C SER A 297 52.19 -13.42 -40.05
N GLY A 298 51.49 -12.29 -40.09
CA GLY A 298 51.95 -10.99 -39.65
C GLY A 298 52.23 -11.00 -38.15
N THR A 299 53.48 -10.74 -37.81
CA THR A 299 53.98 -10.43 -36.48
C THR A 299 53.55 -9.03 -36.05
N SER A 300 53.04 -8.86 -34.84
CA SER A 300 53.00 -7.54 -34.18
C SER A 300 53.38 -7.68 -32.70
N SER A 301 54.67 -7.47 -32.46
CA SER A 301 55.29 -7.20 -31.17
C SER A 301 54.95 -5.79 -30.70
N VAL A 302 54.43 -5.61 -29.49
CA VAL A 302 54.58 -4.37 -28.72
C VAL A 302 54.65 -4.67 -27.22
N ASN A 303 55.88 -4.56 -26.70
CA ASN A 303 56.36 -3.99 -25.44
C ASN A 303 55.65 -4.29 -24.11
N GLU A 304 56.33 -5.12 -23.33
CA GLU A 304 56.37 -5.11 -21.87
C GLU A 304 57.14 -3.87 -21.42
N ASP A 305 56.56 -2.99 -20.60
CA ASP A 305 57.31 -2.18 -19.63
C ASP A 305 56.35 -1.53 -18.61
N GLU A 306 56.83 -1.52 -17.35
CA GLU A 306 56.36 -0.78 -16.17
C GLU A 306 55.27 -1.42 -15.29
N PHE A 307 55.73 -2.38 -14.47
CA PHE A 307 55.11 -2.77 -13.22
C PHE A 307 55.60 -1.80 -12.11
N ILE A 308 54.73 -0.88 -11.68
CA ILE A 308 54.97 -0.05 -10.48
C ILE A 308 54.60 -0.88 -9.26
N THR A 309 55.58 -1.14 -8.41
CA THR A 309 55.43 -1.68 -7.06
C THR A 309 55.11 -0.53 -6.11
N GLU A 310 53.92 -0.53 -5.50
CA GLU A 310 53.68 0.18 -4.25
C GLU A 310 53.31 -0.86 -3.18
N GLU A 311 54.29 -1.11 -2.31
CA GLU A 311 54.09 -1.72 -1.00
C GLU A 311 53.41 -0.68 -0.10
N GLU A 312 52.23 -1.00 0.44
CA GLU A 312 51.74 -0.30 1.63
C GLU A 312 51.67 -1.26 2.83
N GLU A 313 52.41 -0.81 3.83
CA GLU A 313 52.78 -1.34 5.12
C GLU A 313 51.60 -1.21 6.09
N TRP A 314 51.09 -2.33 6.63
CA TRP A 314 50.15 -2.30 7.76
C TRP A 314 50.93 -2.39 9.07
N GLY A 315 51.00 -1.29 9.80
CA GLY A 315 51.47 -1.22 11.19
C GLY A 315 50.37 -1.59 12.20
N ASP A 316 50.83 -2.17 13.32
CA ASP A 316 50.12 -2.66 14.52
C ASP A 316 48.97 -1.79 15.06
#